data_AF-A0A7G8C071-F1
#
_entry.id   AF-A0A7G8C071-F1
#
_cell.length_a   1.000
_cell.length_b   1.000
_cell.length_c   1.000
_cell.angle_alpha   90.00
_cell.angle_beta   90.00
_cell.angle_gamma   90.00
#
_symmetry.space_group_name_H-M   'P 1'
#
loop_
_entity.id
_entity.type
_entity.pdbx_description
1 polymer ?
#
loop_
_entity_poly.entity_id
_entity_poly.type
_entity_poly.pdbx_seq_one_letter_code
_entity_poly.pdbx_strand_id
1 'polypeptide(L)'
;MNRRKFVLKGAATALATGLSDLSAPAASNLRTGENLVPAKPSGTPNYWCTWAIQNYMYGHHLKDVSPEILEGDSGSRLAHQAMNERVLLGKQGWAHDFFPSVREDLYLLLDDGWESGGTATFELDATKFPSFPGSPAERLSMLNKAIRAANWRGAALWCRNTPGGPQDEHLEAISLDAEIRYWKVDIGDPEFHLVDLRRKNRSPLQFEHVHGEPPLNGDWHDGGRFGTQSWGTRRQEILANTDVYRTYDVTSILSLPTTLDRLAEMLKGAQGHSNLSTLLNVEDEVYVAAVMGCTMGVMRHPLYGLRPGADVDLFFNGSRQAKRRMDEVVRALRWQRIARPFAAGSGSVQVSTEILIDSWNFELGQTWDSSLVGNLVHQGAPACIARNLALPKVTSRGEKPFVFAAKFPSGAVAIGVQERTRPGHGWYMPLANVELHVGDAPGPYGIFGIFASLSLIFDRPLAGKRVFTQDLASNEAFDVTHLVRIDGRSLHLSETNLRDFGLHSATKGDISSPGLVMILR
;
A
#
# COMPACT_ATOMS: atom_id res chain seq x y z
N MET A 1 33.73 -72.69 -23.58
CA MET A 1 35.17 -72.96 -23.34
C MET A 1 35.87 -71.62 -23.10
N ASN A 2 36.62 -71.54 -21.99
CA ASN A 2 37.75 -70.63 -21.64
C ASN A 2 37.64 -69.10 -21.86
N ARG A 3 37.67 -68.26 -20.81
CA ARG A 3 38.73 -67.95 -19.81
C ARG A 3 39.82 -66.99 -20.32
N ARG A 4 39.88 -65.84 -19.63
CA ARG A 4 41.08 -65.07 -19.23
C ARG A 4 41.88 -64.36 -20.34
N LYS A 5 41.76 -63.03 -20.37
CA LYS A 5 42.87 -62.12 -20.07
C LYS A 5 42.34 -60.90 -19.31
N PHE A 6 43.01 -60.64 -18.20
CA PHE A 6 42.75 -59.66 -17.15
C PHE A 6 43.72 -58.48 -17.36
N VAL A 7 43.55 -57.40 -16.58
CA VAL A 7 44.49 -56.27 -16.35
C VAL A 7 44.37 -55.12 -17.39
N LEU A 8 44.13 -53.83 -17.08
CA LEU A 8 44.18 -53.02 -15.85
C LEU A 8 43.36 -51.71 -16.07
N LYS A 9 42.72 -51.19 -15.00
CA LYS A 9 42.23 -49.80 -14.75
C LYS A 9 41.13 -49.25 -15.69
N GLY A 10 39.96 -48.80 -15.22
CA GLY A 10 39.51 -48.52 -13.86
C GLY A 10 37.99 -48.33 -13.79
N ALA A 11 37.48 -48.71 -12.62
CA ALA A 11 36.20 -48.42 -11.96
C ALA A 11 35.01 -47.88 -12.77
N ALA A 12 34.01 -48.76 -12.88
CA ALA A 12 32.59 -48.55 -12.62
C ALA A 12 32.05 -47.12 -12.57
N THR A 13 31.07 -46.83 -13.44
CA THR A 13 29.98 -45.92 -13.12
C THR A 13 28.67 -46.61 -13.50
N ALA A 14 28.04 -47.22 -12.52
CA ALA A 14 26.65 -47.66 -12.57
C ALA A 14 25.79 -46.56 -11.94
N LEU A 15 24.65 -46.30 -12.58
CA LEU A 15 23.45 -45.66 -12.08
C LEU A 15 23.35 -45.56 -10.55
N ALA A 16 23.37 -44.33 -10.02
CA ALA A 16 22.66 -43.93 -8.81
C ALA A 16 22.70 -42.39 -8.65
N THR A 17 21.59 -41.84 -8.18
CA THR A 17 21.46 -40.58 -7.42
C THR A 17 21.81 -39.25 -8.11
N GLY A 18 20.76 -38.55 -8.57
CA GLY A 18 20.73 -37.09 -8.69
C GLY A 18 19.97 -36.46 -7.52
N LEU A 19 20.49 -36.62 -6.31
CA LEU A 19 20.06 -35.91 -5.09
C LEU A 19 21.32 -35.23 -4.52
N SER A 20 21.46 -33.93 -4.79
CA SER A 20 22.37 -32.91 -4.21
C SER A 20 22.72 -31.93 -5.35
N ASP A 21 22.22 -30.71 -5.39
CA ASP A 21 22.66 -29.63 -4.51
C ASP A 21 21.51 -28.72 -4.10
N LEU A 22 20.93 -29.00 -2.93
CA LEU A 22 20.46 -27.91 -2.07
C LEU A 22 21.65 -27.53 -1.21
N SER A 23 22.51 -26.66 -1.74
CA SER A 23 23.45 -25.94 -0.88
C SER A 23 22.61 -25.16 0.13
N ALA A 24 22.64 -25.59 1.39
CA ALA A 24 22.18 -24.77 2.49
C ALA A 24 22.86 -23.39 2.36
N PRO A 25 22.12 -22.27 2.50
CA PRO A 25 22.77 -20.98 2.45
C PRO A 25 23.80 -20.96 3.57
N ALA A 26 25.07 -20.76 3.19
CA ALA A 26 26.13 -20.52 4.15
C ALA A 26 25.61 -19.46 5.13
N ALA A 27 25.64 -19.76 6.42
CA ALA A 27 25.27 -18.83 7.47
C ALA A 27 26.23 -17.64 7.38
N SER A 28 25.86 -16.62 6.61
CA SER A 28 26.58 -15.36 6.59
C SER A 28 26.41 -14.75 7.96
N ASN A 29 27.52 -14.59 8.68
CA ASN A 29 27.57 -13.80 9.90
C ASN A 29 27.22 -12.36 9.50
N LEU A 30 25.94 -11.98 9.60
CA LEU A 30 25.53 -10.59 9.47
C LEU A 30 26.31 -9.78 10.50
N ARG A 31 27.08 -8.82 10.00
CA ARG A 31 27.71 -7.81 10.85
C ARG A 31 26.64 -6.78 11.22
N THR A 32 26.67 -6.30 12.46
CA THR A 32 25.99 -5.05 12.83
C THR A 32 26.42 -3.98 11.81
N GLY A 33 25.48 -3.27 11.19
CA GLY A 33 25.78 -2.40 10.04
C GLY A 33 25.20 -2.84 8.70
N GLU A 34 24.80 -4.11 8.54
CA GLU A 34 24.24 -4.62 7.29
C GLU A 34 22.78 -4.19 7.07
N ASN A 35 22.42 -3.89 5.81
CA ASN A 35 21.06 -3.51 5.43
C ASN A 35 20.21 -4.77 5.16
N LEU A 36 19.15 -4.98 5.92
CA LEU A 36 18.17 -6.05 5.74
C LEU A 36 17.17 -5.77 4.61
N VAL A 37 17.07 -4.51 4.17
CA VAL A 37 16.20 -4.11 3.06
C VAL A 37 16.96 -4.20 1.74
N PRO A 38 16.45 -4.96 0.75
CA PRO A 38 17.05 -5.00 -0.58
C PRO A 38 17.14 -3.60 -1.22
N ALA A 39 18.27 -3.32 -1.88
CA ALA A 39 18.45 -2.08 -2.63
C ALA A 39 17.49 -1.99 -3.84
N LYS A 40 17.14 -3.13 -4.44
CA LYS A 40 16.27 -3.18 -5.62
C LYS A 40 14.81 -2.89 -5.24
N PRO A 41 14.10 -2.00 -5.97
CA PRO A 41 12.66 -1.79 -5.81
C PRO A 41 11.85 -3.07 -5.98
N SER A 42 10.70 -3.13 -5.32
CA SER A 42 9.82 -4.31 -5.34
C SER A 42 9.27 -4.62 -6.73
N GLY A 43 9.08 -3.60 -7.57
CA GLY A 43 8.36 -3.70 -8.84
C GLY A 43 6.84 -3.81 -8.69
N THR A 44 6.33 -3.72 -7.45
CA THR A 44 4.91 -3.67 -7.13
C THR A 44 4.24 -2.44 -7.76
N PRO A 45 3.01 -2.53 -8.28
CA PRO A 45 2.32 -1.40 -8.87
C PRO A 45 1.74 -0.45 -7.79
N ASN A 46 2.62 0.14 -6.99
CA ASN A 46 2.27 1.25 -6.10
C ASN A 46 2.44 2.57 -6.84
N TYR A 47 1.71 3.59 -6.42
CA TYR A 47 1.83 4.93 -6.97
C TYR A 47 1.64 6.01 -5.91
N TRP A 48 2.16 7.19 -6.21
CA TRP A 48 1.71 8.43 -5.58
C TRP A 48 0.80 9.18 -6.56
N CYS A 49 -0.41 9.47 -6.11
CA CYS A 49 -1.51 10.08 -6.85
C CYS A 49 -1.55 11.59 -6.60
N THR A 50 -1.64 12.38 -7.67
CA THR A 50 -1.63 13.84 -7.57
C THR A 50 -2.96 14.45 -7.08
N TRP A 51 -4.06 13.69 -7.01
CA TRP A 51 -5.40 14.21 -6.73
C TRP A 51 -5.50 15.08 -5.47
N ALA A 52 -4.98 14.59 -4.34
CA ALA A 52 -5.08 15.30 -3.07
C ALA A 52 -4.26 16.61 -3.08
N ILE A 53 -3.01 16.56 -3.59
CA ILE A 53 -2.17 17.77 -3.67
C ILE A 53 -2.71 18.78 -4.68
N GLN A 54 -3.26 18.31 -5.81
CA GLN A 54 -3.91 19.17 -6.81
C GLN A 54 -5.01 19.99 -6.16
N ASN A 55 -5.86 19.33 -5.37
CA ASN A 55 -6.90 20.02 -4.60
C ASN A 55 -6.31 20.94 -3.53
N TYR A 56 -5.24 20.54 -2.84
CA TYR A 56 -4.59 21.33 -1.78
C TYR A 56 -3.99 22.66 -2.28
N MET A 57 -3.57 22.75 -3.55
CA MET A 57 -2.97 23.98 -4.10
C MET A 57 -3.87 25.22 -4.07
N TYR A 58 -5.18 25.04 -4.18
CA TYR A 58 -6.10 26.17 -4.07
C TYR A 58 -5.98 26.79 -2.66
N GLY A 59 -5.96 28.12 -2.56
CA GLY A 59 -5.91 28.79 -1.27
C GLY A 59 -4.52 29.13 -0.72
N HIS A 60 -3.41 28.63 -1.28
CA HIS A 60 -2.05 28.88 -0.78
C HIS A 60 -1.65 30.36 -0.63
N HIS A 61 -2.31 31.25 -1.36
CA HIS A 61 -2.00 32.69 -1.39
C HIS A 61 -3.24 33.55 -1.17
N LEU A 62 -4.35 32.95 -0.75
CA LEU A 62 -5.56 33.69 -0.44
C LEU A 62 -5.50 34.20 1.00
N LYS A 63 -6.14 35.35 1.24
CA LYS A 63 -6.29 35.89 2.59
C LYS A 63 -7.22 35.04 3.45
N ASP A 64 -8.17 34.37 2.80
CA ASP A 64 -9.16 33.49 3.40
C ASP A 64 -9.60 32.42 2.38
N VAL A 65 -10.05 31.27 2.88
CA VAL A 65 -10.56 30.15 2.08
C VAL A 65 -11.85 29.65 2.73
N SER A 66 -12.97 29.85 2.04
CA SER A 66 -14.26 29.27 2.44
C SER A 66 -14.23 27.74 2.19
N PRO A 67 -14.44 26.91 3.22
CA PRO A 67 -14.46 25.44 3.08
C PRO A 67 -15.50 24.96 2.08
N GLU A 68 -16.64 25.64 1.95
CA GLU A 68 -17.72 25.33 1.02
C GLU A 68 -17.26 25.31 -0.44
N ILE A 69 -16.22 26.09 -0.78
CA ILE A 69 -15.63 26.09 -2.13
C ILE A 69 -14.84 24.79 -2.38
N LEU A 70 -14.36 24.14 -1.33
CA LEU A 70 -13.62 22.89 -1.42
C LEU A 70 -14.55 21.67 -1.50
N GLU A 71 -15.80 21.81 -1.04
CA GLU A 71 -16.79 20.74 -0.97
C GLU A 71 -17.54 20.55 -2.31
N GLY A 72 -17.93 19.30 -2.62
CA GLY A 72 -18.67 18.97 -3.83
C GLY A 72 -17.88 19.08 -5.15
N ASP A 73 -18.58 19.41 -6.25
CA ASP A 73 -18.07 19.29 -7.63
C ASP A 73 -16.98 20.31 -8.00
N SER A 74 -16.79 21.36 -7.19
CA SER A 74 -15.75 22.37 -7.42
C SER A 74 -14.33 21.80 -7.34
N GLY A 75 -14.13 20.71 -6.57
CA GLY A 75 -12.83 20.08 -6.37
C GLY A 75 -12.14 19.71 -7.68
N SER A 76 -12.84 19.10 -8.64
CA SER A 76 -12.28 18.72 -9.94
C SER A 76 -11.73 19.94 -10.70
N ARG A 77 -12.50 21.02 -10.78
CA ARG A 77 -12.04 22.27 -11.42
C ARG A 77 -10.80 22.86 -10.74
N LEU A 78 -10.75 22.86 -9.41
CA LEU A 78 -9.58 23.36 -8.66
C LEU A 78 -8.36 22.49 -8.92
N ALA A 79 -8.54 21.17 -8.90
CA ALA A 79 -7.50 20.19 -9.15
C ALA A 79 -6.91 20.34 -10.58
N HIS A 80 -7.76 20.60 -11.57
CA HIS A 80 -7.36 20.82 -12.96
C HIS A 80 -6.49 22.06 -13.14
N GLN A 81 -6.78 23.13 -12.40
CA GLN A 81 -6.02 24.39 -12.47
C GLN A 81 -4.63 24.26 -11.84
N ALA A 82 -4.51 23.45 -10.80
CA ALA A 82 -3.23 23.18 -10.13
C ALA A 82 -2.27 22.37 -10.99
N MET A 83 -2.79 21.47 -11.83
CA MET A 83 -1.99 20.58 -12.66
C MET A 83 -1.38 21.32 -13.87
N ASN A 84 -0.08 21.59 -13.82
CA ASN A 84 0.70 22.14 -14.94
C ASN A 84 2.20 21.82 -14.78
N GLU A 85 2.97 22.05 -15.84
CA GLU A 85 4.40 21.73 -15.90
C GLU A 85 5.21 22.38 -14.78
N ARG A 86 4.98 23.66 -14.47
CA ARG A 86 5.73 24.37 -13.43
C ARG A 86 5.51 23.77 -12.06
N VAL A 87 4.27 23.41 -11.75
CA VAL A 87 3.90 22.83 -10.45
C VAL A 87 4.42 21.40 -10.32
N LEU A 88 4.37 20.61 -11.39
CA LEU A 88 4.80 19.21 -11.37
C LEU A 88 6.34 19.06 -11.44
N LEU A 89 6.98 19.78 -12.37
CA LEU A 89 8.39 19.58 -12.78
C LEU A 89 9.28 20.81 -12.56
N GLY A 90 8.76 21.90 -12.00
CA GLY A 90 9.58 23.04 -11.63
C GLY A 90 10.66 22.68 -10.62
N LYS A 91 11.58 23.61 -10.33
CA LYS A 91 12.70 23.37 -9.39
C LYS A 91 12.27 22.89 -8.00
N GLN A 92 11.07 23.29 -7.55
CA GLN A 92 10.40 22.85 -6.31
C GLN A 92 9.08 22.14 -6.65
N GLY A 93 9.06 21.46 -7.79
CA GLY A 93 7.91 20.74 -8.28
C GLY A 93 7.73 19.43 -7.53
N TRP A 94 6.51 18.92 -7.51
CA TRP A 94 6.16 17.72 -6.75
C TRP A 94 7.03 16.51 -7.11
N ALA A 95 7.38 16.36 -8.39
CA ALA A 95 8.23 15.27 -8.86
C ALA A 95 9.65 15.32 -8.26
N HIS A 96 10.14 16.51 -7.90
CA HIS A 96 11.50 16.71 -7.40
C HIS A 96 11.60 16.78 -5.88
N ASP A 97 10.52 17.14 -5.18
CA ASP A 97 10.53 17.35 -3.73
C ASP A 97 9.93 16.19 -2.92
N PHE A 98 8.95 15.45 -3.47
CA PHE A 98 8.21 14.47 -2.66
C PHE A 98 8.87 13.09 -2.66
N PHE A 99 8.86 12.40 -1.52
CA PHE A 99 9.34 11.01 -1.33
C PHE A 99 10.75 10.68 -1.87
N PRO A 100 11.78 11.53 -1.68
CA PRO A 100 13.08 11.39 -2.37
C PRO A 100 13.78 10.02 -2.19
N SER A 101 13.54 9.32 -1.09
CA SER A 101 14.15 8.02 -0.79
C SER A 101 13.47 6.80 -1.42
N VAL A 102 12.24 6.94 -1.95
CA VAL A 102 11.41 5.81 -2.40
C VAL A 102 10.66 6.05 -3.71
N ARG A 103 10.97 7.12 -4.46
CA ARG A 103 10.35 7.39 -5.78
C ARG A 103 10.43 6.22 -6.74
N GLU A 104 11.54 5.48 -6.72
CA GLU A 104 11.74 4.33 -7.61
C GLU A 104 10.78 3.15 -7.31
N ASP A 105 10.17 3.12 -6.12
CA ASP A 105 9.13 2.15 -5.75
C ASP A 105 7.72 2.59 -6.17
N LEU A 106 7.56 3.82 -6.68
CA LEU A 106 6.28 4.45 -6.98
C LEU A 106 6.20 4.89 -8.44
N TYR A 107 5.06 4.64 -9.08
CA TYR A 107 4.69 5.47 -10.22
C TYR A 107 4.27 6.88 -9.74
N LEU A 108 4.56 7.90 -10.54
CA LEU A 108 3.92 9.21 -10.39
C LEU A 108 2.64 9.17 -11.21
N LEU A 109 1.50 9.02 -10.53
CA LEU A 109 0.19 8.94 -11.15
C LEU A 109 -0.39 10.34 -11.34
N LEU A 110 -0.59 10.71 -12.61
CA LEU A 110 -1.29 11.92 -13.01
C LEU A 110 -2.79 11.66 -12.92
N ASP A 111 -3.41 12.17 -11.86
CA ASP A 111 -4.86 12.14 -11.69
C ASP A 111 -5.53 13.28 -12.50
N ASP A 112 -6.87 13.31 -12.54
CA ASP A 112 -7.69 14.10 -13.45
C ASP A 112 -7.22 15.56 -13.67
N GLY A 113 -7.27 16.03 -14.93
CA GLY A 113 -7.00 17.40 -15.32
C GLY A 113 -5.64 17.71 -15.93
N TRP A 114 -4.79 16.72 -16.20
CA TRP A 114 -3.53 16.91 -16.94
C TRP A 114 -3.70 16.93 -18.47
N GLU A 115 -4.79 16.34 -18.93
CA GLU A 115 -5.11 16.04 -20.33
C GLU A 115 -5.99 17.11 -21.00
N SER A 116 -5.90 17.23 -22.33
CA SER A 116 -6.80 18.06 -23.14
C SER A 116 -8.00 17.26 -23.62
N GLY A 117 -9.17 17.91 -23.72
CA GLY A 117 -10.38 17.31 -24.31
C GLY A 117 -11.24 16.48 -23.35
N GLY A 118 -10.87 16.39 -22.07
CA GLY A 118 -11.61 15.64 -21.05
C GLY A 118 -10.98 14.27 -20.77
N THR A 119 -11.73 13.40 -20.11
CA THR A 119 -11.21 12.12 -19.59
C THR A 119 -10.89 11.13 -20.71
N ALA A 120 -9.87 10.30 -20.50
CA ALA A 120 -9.52 9.18 -21.39
C ALA A 120 -9.13 9.58 -22.83
N THR A 121 -8.51 10.76 -23.02
CA THR A 121 -7.92 11.15 -24.32
C THR A 121 -6.45 10.80 -24.43
N PHE A 122 -5.74 10.81 -23.29
CA PHE A 122 -4.29 10.69 -23.20
C PHE A 122 -3.51 11.68 -24.07
N GLU A 123 -4.08 12.86 -24.24
CA GLU A 123 -3.42 13.98 -24.91
C GLU A 123 -2.93 14.96 -23.85
N LEU A 124 -1.61 15.07 -23.69
CA LEU A 124 -1.02 16.02 -22.73
C LEU A 124 -1.30 17.46 -23.16
N ASP A 125 -2.00 18.23 -22.33
CA ASP A 125 -2.42 19.60 -22.65
C ASP A 125 -1.21 20.51 -22.95
N ALA A 126 -1.16 21.07 -24.16
CA ALA A 126 -0.06 21.91 -24.65
C ALA A 126 0.04 23.29 -24.00
N THR A 127 -1.05 23.79 -23.44
CA THR A 127 -1.05 25.06 -22.70
C THR A 127 -0.50 24.84 -21.29
N LYS A 128 -0.87 23.72 -20.65
CA LYS A 128 -0.39 23.37 -19.30
C LYS A 128 1.06 22.86 -19.30
N PHE A 129 1.46 22.21 -20.39
CA PHE A 129 2.79 21.62 -20.57
C PHE A 129 3.43 22.05 -21.92
N PRO A 130 3.85 23.32 -22.04
CA PRO A 130 4.35 23.88 -23.28
C PRO A 130 5.74 23.35 -23.70
N SER A 131 6.53 22.79 -22.77
CA SER A 131 7.90 22.33 -23.08
C SER A 131 7.98 20.98 -23.80
N PHE A 132 6.85 20.28 -23.97
CA PHE A 132 6.78 19.01 -24.68
C PHE A 132 6.07 19.21 -26.02
N PRO A 133 6.77 19.40 -27.15
CA PRO A 133 6.16 19.49 -28.48
C PRO A 133 5.88 18.10 -29.07
N GLY A 134 5.20 18.07 -30.22
CA GLY A 134 4.98 16.85 -31.02
C GLY A 134 3.57 16.27 -30.91
N SER A 135 3.43 15.05 -31.41
CA SER A 135 2.22 14.22 -31.33
C SER A 135 1.87 13.82 -29.89
N PRO A 136 0.64 13.35 -29.61
CA PRO A 136 0.25 12.90 -28.26
C PRO A 136 1.23 11.91 -27.63
N ALA A 137 1.66 10.89 -28.38
CA ALA A 137 2.62 9.89 -27.92
C ALA A 137 4.02 10.48 -27.65
N GLU A 138 4.51 11.39 -28.50
CA GLU A 138 5.80 12.07 -28.28
C GLU A 138 5.77 12.94 -27.02
N ARG A 139 4.70 13.72 -26.83
CA ARG A 139 4.50 14.58 -25.66
C ARG A 139 4.50 13.75 -24.37
N LEU A 140 3.72 12.66 -24.34
CA LEU A 140 3.68 11.75 -23.19
C LEU A 140 5.02 11.03 -22.96
N SER A 141 5.73 10.62 -24.01
CA SER A 141 7.06 10.02 -23.91
C SER A 141 8.04 10.98 -23.24
N MET A 142 8.04 12.26 -23.64
CA MET A 142 8.91 13.28 -23.05
C MET A 142 8.56 13.53 -21.57
N LEU A 143 7.27 13.60 -21.23
CA LEU A 143 6.82 13.74 -19.84
C LEU A 143 7.26 12.55 -18.98
N ASN A 144 7.04 11.32 -19.45
CA ASN A 144 7.45 10.11 -18.76
C ASN A 144 8.97 10.08 -18.54
N LYS A 145 9.76 10.48 -19.54
CA LYS A 145 11.23 10.63 -19.42
C LYS A 145 11.62 11.65 -18.36
N ALA A 146 10.95 12.80 -18.29
CA ALA A 146 11.20 13.82 -17.27
C ALA A 146 10.89 13.29 -15.85
N ILE A 147 9.77 12.57 -15.69
CA ILE A 147 9.38 11.93 -14.42
C ILE A 147 10.38 10.86 -14.00
N ARG A 148 10.82 10.01 -14.93
CA ARG A 148 11.87 9.00 -14.67
C ARG A 148 13.22 9.64 -14.32
N ALA A 149 13.58 10.75 -14.96
CA ALA A 149 14.78 11.51 -14.61
C ALA A 149 14.72 12.11 -13.19
N ALA A 150 13.52 12.32 -12.64
CA ALA A 150 13.30 12.66 -11.24
C ALA A 150 13.29 11.44 -10.28
N ASN A 151 13.72 10.27 -10.77
CA ASN A 151 13.88 9.00 -10.05
C ASN A 151 12.57 8.25 -9.72
N TRP A 152 11.44 8.64 -10.32
CA TRP A 152 10.21 7.85 -10.25
C TRP A 152 10.28 6.63 -11.15
N ARG A 153 9.50 5.59 -10.84
CA ARG A 153 9.39 4.40 -11.69
C ARG A 153 8.94 4.75 -13.13
N GLY A 154 8.09 5.77 -13.24
CA GLY A 154 7.53 6.28 -14.48
C GLY A 154 6.23 7.02 -14.23
N ALA A 155 5.70 7.62 -15.28
CA ALA A 155 4.35 8.16 -15.26
C ALA A 155 3.30 7.03 -15.28
N ALA A 156 2.25 7.20 -14.50
CA ALA A 156 1.01 6.45 -14.59
C ALA A 156 -0.14 7.43 -14.90
N LEU A 157 -1.19 6.96 -15.55
CA LEU A 157 -2.27 7.81 -16.03
C LEU A 157 -3.59 7.42 -15.36
N TRP A 158 -4.36 8.41 -14.94
CA TRP A 158 -5.77 8.21 -14.59
C TRP A 158 -6.66 8.37 -15.82
N CYS A 159 -7.75 7.62 -15.87
CA CYS A 159 -8.85 7.87 -16.79
C CYS A 159 -10.20 7.49 -16.16
N ARG A 160 -11.27 8.08 -16.70
CA ARG A 160 -12.65 7.70 -16.38
C ARG A 160 -13.44 7.35 -17.63
N ASN A 161 -14.34 6.38 -17.52
CA ASN A 161 -15.26 5.93 -18.59
C ASN A 161 -14.51 5.69 -19.91
N THR A 162 -13.68 4.65 -19.95
CA THR A 162 -12.94 4.29 -21.16
C THR A 162 -13.88 4.20 -22.37
N PRO A 163 -13.46 4.69 -23.55
CA PRO A 163 -14.35 4.88 -24.69
C PRO A 163 -14.85 3.57 -25.31
N GLY A 164 -14.10 2.46 -25.15
CA GLY A 164 -14.45 1.18 -25.72
C GLY A 164 -14.00 1.02 -27.18
N GLY A 165 -13.90 -0.23 -27.63
CA GLY A 165 -13.68 -0.57 -29.04
C GLY A 165 -12.35 -0.03 -29.62
N PRO A 166 -12.33 0.46 -30.88
CA PRO A 166 -11.09 0.91 -31.53
C PRO A 166 -10.38 2.07 -30.82
N GLN A 167 -11.11 2.86 -30.03
CA GLN A 167 -10.52 3.99 -29.33
C GLN A 167 -9.64 3.53 -28.16
N ASP A 168 -10.00 2.44 -27.47
CA ASP A 168 -9.15 1.80 -26.46
C ASP A 168 -7.83 1.29 -27.08
N GLU A 169 -7.90 0.71 -28.29
CA GLU A 169 -6.69 0.26 -29.02
C GLU A 169 -5.75 1.44 -29.31
N HIS A 170 -6.31 2.60 -29.65
CA HIS A 170 -5.54 3.82 -29.87
C HIS A 170 -4.88 4.34 -28.58
N LEU A 171 -5.61 4.38 -27.47
CA LEU A 171 -5.07 4.79 -26.16
C LEU A 171 -3.97 3.84 -25.68
N GLU A 172 -4.13 2.53 -25.93
CA GLU A 172 -3.11 1.53 -25.63
C GLU A 172 -1.84 1.81 -26.44
N ALA A 173 -1.97 2.03 -27.76
CA ALA A 173 -0.84 2.31 -28.64
C ALA A 173 -0.07 3.58 -28.18
N ILE A 174 -0.77 4.67 -27.87
CA ILE A 174 -0.16 5.90 -27.34
C ILE A 174 0.65 5.59 -26.06
N SER A 175 0.05 4.83 -25.14
CA SER A 175 0.72 4.47 -23.88
C SER A 175 1.95 3.60 -24.09
N LEU A 176 1.91 2.67 -25.04
CA LEU A 176 3.05 1.82 -25.37
C LEU A 176 4.21 2.62 -25.97
N ASP A 177 3.92 3.50 -26.93
CA ASP A 177 4.90 4.39 -27.56
C ASP A 177 5.52 5.37 -26.55
N ALA A 178 4.73 5.83 -25.58
CA ALA A 178 5.19 6.70 -24.49
C ALA A 178 5.85 5.94 -23.32
N GLU A 179 5.94 4.61 -23.38
CA GLU A 179 6.46 3.74 -22.31
C GLU A 179 5.73 3.89 -20.96
N ILE A 180 4.43 4.19 -21.02
CA ILE A 180 3.50 4.15 -19.89
C ILE A 180 3.18 2.68 -19.58
N ARG A 181 3.02 2.36 -18.29
CA ARG A 181 2.88 0.98 -17.81
C ARG A 181 1.71 0.75 -16.86
N TYR A 182 1.00 1.81 -16.46
CA TYR A 182 -0.05 1.70 -15.45
C TYR A 182 -1.17 2.71 -15.69
N TRP A 183 -2.42 2.22 -15.73
CA TRP A 183 -3.61 3.05 -15.77
C TRP A 183 -4.47 2.83 -14.52
N LYS A 184 -4.86 3.94 -13.88
CA LYS A 184 -5.90 4.00 -12.85
C LYS A 184 -7.23 4.28 -13.56
N VAL A 185 -8.10 3.28 -13.64
CA VAL A 185 -9.40 3.38 -14.33
C VAL A 185 -10.50 3.57 -13.28
N ASP A 186 -11.03 4.78 -13.22
CA ASP A 186 -12.27 5.07 -12.48
C ASP A 186 -13.46 4.77 -13.37
N ILE A 187 -14.45 4.00 -12.89
CA ILE A 187 -15.77 3.80 -13.52
C ILE A 187 -15.67 3.66 -15.06
N GLY A 188 -15.58 2.44 -15.58
CA GLY A 188 -15.39 2.22 -17.01
C GLY A 188 -15.01 0.77 -17.29
N ASP A 189 -14.83 0.43 -18.56
CA ASP A 189 -14.49 -0.91 -19.02
C ASP A 189 -15.40 -2.05 -18.47
N PRO A 190 -16.74 -1.94 -18.61
CA PRO A 190 -17.67 -2.87 -17.98
C PRO A 190 -17.52 -4.32 -18.47
N GLU A 191 -17.00 -4.50 -19.69
CA GLU A 191 -16.77 -5.79 -20.36
C GLU A 191 -15.30 -6.22 -20.30
N PHE A 192 -14.43 -5.47 -19.60
CA PHE A 192 -12.99 -5.74 -19.47
C PHE A 192 -12.24 -5.84 -20.81
N HIS A 193 -12.68 -5.05 -21.80
CA HIS A 193 -12.09 -4.97 -23.14
C HIS A 193 -10.61 -4.61 -23.09
N LEU A 194 -10.18 -3.70 -22.19
CA LEU A 194 -8.77 -3.33 -22.06
C LEU A 194 -7.91 -4.51 -21.65
N VAL A 195 -8.43 -5.36 -20.76
CA VAL A 195 -7.74 -6.53 -20.25
C VAL A 195 -7.55 -7.55 -21.37
N ASP A 196 -8.58 -7.77 -22.19
CA ASP A 196 -8.53 -8.66 -23.34
C ASP A 196 -7.63 -8.14 -24.46
N LEU A 197 -7.70 -6.85 -24.73
CA LEU A 197 -6.80 -6.16 -25.66
C LEU A 197 -5.34 -6.35 -25.25
N ARG A 198 -5.01 -6.10 -23.98
CA ARG A 198 -3.66 -6.32 -23.46
C ARG A 198 -3.21 -7.76 -23.61
N ARG A 199 -4.08 -8.75 -23.34
CA ARG A 199 -3.77 -10.18 -23.52
C ARG A 199 -3.48 -10.50 -24.98
N LYS A 200 -4.31 -10.00 -25.90
CA LYS A 200 -4.15 -10.13 -27.37
C LYS A 200 -2.82 -9.54 -27.83
N ASN A 201 -2.48 -8.34 -27.36
CA ASN A 201 -1.28 -7.60 -27.77
C ASN A 201 -0.02 -7.98 -26.99
N ARG A 202 -0.14 -8.79 -25.93
CA ARG A 202 0.92 -9.11 -24.95
C ARG A 202 1.58 -7.84 -24.40
N SER A 203 0.75 -6.84 -24.14
CA SER A 203 1.16 -5.53 -23.67
C SER A 203 1.59 -5.59 -22.19
N PRO A 204 2.64 -4.86 -21.79
CA PRO A 204 3.09 -4.77 -20.40
C PRO A 204 2.26 -3.77 -19.56
N LEU A 205 1.19 -3.20 -20.10
CA LEU A 205 0.30 -2.32 -19.34
C LEU A 205 -0.38 -3.07 -18.21
N GLN A 206 -0.56 -2.38 -17.09
CA GLN A 206 -1.28 -2.86 -15.94
C GLN A 206 -2.51 -1.98 -15.71
N PHE A 207 -3.64 -2.61 -15.43
CA PHE A 207 -4.88 -1.91 -15.18
C PHE A 207 -5.30 -2.04 -13.73
N GLU A 208 -5.72 -0.91 -13.17
CA GLU A 208 -6.34 -0.83 -11.86
C GLU A 208 -7.77 -0.36 -12.00
N HIS A 209 -8.72 -1.24 -11.64
CA HIS A 209 -10.15 -0.95 -11.72
C HIS A 209 -10.75 -0.78 -10.32
N VAL A 210 -11.92 -0.16 -10.30
CA VAL A 210 -12.74 0.04 -9.11
C VAL A 210 -14.22 -0.16 -9.46
N HIS A 211 -15.02 -0.58 -8.47
CA HIS A 211 -16.47 -0.60 -8.62
C HIS A 211 -17.09 0.80 -8.60
N GLY A 212 -16.47 1.73 -7.86
CA GLY A 212 -16.97 3.08 -7.58
C GLY A 212 -17.76 3.09 -6.28
N GLU A 213 -17.09 2.89 -5.15
CA GLU A 213 -17.77 2.92 -3.85
C GLU A 213 -18.03 4.37 -3.39
N PRO A 214 -19.13 4.62 -2.67
CA PRO A 214 -19.27 5.85 -1.89
C PRO A 214 -18.16 5.96 -0.83
N PRO A 215 -17.92 7.15 -0.24
CA PRO A 215 -16.82 7.39 0.70
C PRO A 215 -16.97 6.67 2.06
N LEU A 216 -18.11 6.01 2.29
CA LEU A 216 -18.46 5.26 3.50
C LEU A 216 -19.06 3.90 3.12
N ASN A 217 -19.00 2.94 4.03
CA ASN A 217 -19.67 1.65 3.88
C ASN A 217 -21.08 1.68 4.46
N GLY A 218 -22.01 0.99 3.78
CA GLY A 218 -23.32 0.62 4.31
C GLY A 218 -24.13 1.77 4.89
N ASP A 219 -25.04 1.43 5.80
CA ASP A 219 -25.75 2.43 6.61
C ASP A 219 -24.81 2.97 7.69
N TRP A 220 -24.32 4.19 7.45
CA TRP A 220 -23.37 4.88 8.31
C TRP A 220 -24.02 5.55 9.52
N HIS A 221 -25.35 5.54 9.65
CA HIS A 221 -26.04 6.01 10.86
C HIS A 221 -25.96 5.02 12.03
N ASP A 222 -25.59 3.76 11.78
CA ASP A 222 -25.51 2.71 12.81
C ASP A 222 -24.13 2.05 12.84
N GLY A 223 -23.87 1.11 11.92
CA GLY A 223 -22.67 0.27 11.95
C GLY A 223 -21.69 0.52 10.82
N GLY A 224 -22.12 1.11 9.71
CA GLY A 224 -21.29 1.41 8.55
C GLY A 224 -20.49 0.22 8.03
N ARG A 225 -21.17 -0.85 7.62
CA ARG A 225 -20.57 -2.12 7.20
C ARG A 225 -20.67 -2.34 5.70
N PHE A 226 -19.63 -2.88 5.09
CA PHE A 226 -19.53 -3.08 3.63
C PHE A 226 -20.45 -4.20 3.13
N GLY A 227 -20.73 -5.17 3.99
CA GLY A 227 -21.55 -6.33 3.66
C GLY A 227 -20.80 -7.39 2.85
N THR A 228 -21.32 -8.61 2.90
CA THR A 228 -20.68 -9.79 2.30
C THR A 228 -20.49 -9.64 0.80
N GLN A 229 -19.28 -9.89 0.32
CA GLN A 229 -18.94 -9.90 -1.12
C GLN A 229 -18.66 -11.33 -1.60
N SER A 230 -19.70 -12.16 -1.71
CA SER A 230 -19.58 -13.53 -2.22
C SER A 230 -19.05 -13.57 -3.66
N TRP A 231 -18.42 -14.68 -4.05
CA TRP A 231 -18.01 -14.88 -5.44
C TRP A 231 -19.20 -14.71 -6.40
N GLY A 232 -18.97 -13.99 -7.51
CA GLY A 232 -20.00 -13.66 -8.48
C GLY A 232 -20.72 -12.32 -8.26
N THR A 233 -20.46 -11.59 -7.15
CA THR A 233 -20.84 -10.17 -7.11
C THR A 233 -20.04 -9.36 -8.14
N ARG A 234 -20.56 -8.20 -8.54
CA ARG A 234 -19.87 -7.32 -9.50
C ARG A 234 -18.45 -6.93 -9.04
N ARG A 235 -18.24 -6.74 -7.74
CA ARG A 235 -16.91 -6.43 -7.18
C ARG A 235 -15.93 -7.58 -7.35
N GLN A 236 -16.37 -8.81 -7.09
CA GLN A 236 -15.56 -10.01 -7.30
C GLN A 236 -15.31 -10.28 -8.78
N GLU A 237 -16.26 -9.94 -9.65
CA GLU A 237 -16.09 -10.01 -11.10
C GLU A 237 -15.01 -9.03 -11.61
N ILE A 238 -15.02 -7.78 -11.15
CA ILE A 238 -13.96 -6.82 -11.45
C ILE A 238 -12.61 -7.35 -10.93
N LEU A 239 -12.58 -7.82 -9.67
CA LEU A 239 -11.38 -8.42 -9.08
C LEU A 239 -10.86 -9.58 -9.94
N ALA A 240 -11.73 -10.41 -10.50
CA ALA A 240 -11.33 -11.53 -11.35
C ALA A 240 -10.69 -11.13 -12.70
N ASN A 241 -10.94 -9.90 -13.16
CA ASN A 241 -10.56 -9.47 -14.50
C ASN A 241 -9.52 -8.33 -14.53
N THR A 242 -9.13 -7.77 -13.40
CA THR A 242 -8.14 -6.66 -13.34
C THR A 242 -6.77 -7.13 -12.82
N ASP A 243 -5.72 -6.32 -12.95
CA ASP A 243 -4.42 -6.60 -12.28
C ASP A 243 -4.43 -6.12 -10.84
N VAL A 244 -5.10 -4.98 -10.62
CA VAL A 244 -5.27 -4.38 -9.31
C VAL A 244 -6.74 -3.96 -9.14
N TYR A 245 -7.33 -4.31 -8.00
CA TYR A 245 -8.66 -3.83 -7.60
C TYR A 245 -8.50 -2.83 -6.44
N ARG A 246 -9.03 -1.62 -6.59
CA ARG A 246 -8.94 -0.57 -5.57
C ARG A 246 -10.15 -0.56 -4.66
N THR A 247 -9.94 -0.47 -3.35
CA THR A 247 -11.03 -0.41 -2.34
C THR A 247 -11.54 1.01 -2.04
N TYR A 248 -11.51 1.90 -3.05
CA TYR A 248 -11.89 3.33 -3.05
C TYR A 248 -13.41 3.54 -3.21
N ASP A 249 -14.06 4.61 -2.72
CA ASP A 249 -13.56 5.83 -2.06
C ASP A 249 -13.67 5.79 -0.52
N VAL A 250 -12.85 6.54 0.21
CA VAL A 250 -12.86 6.57 1.68
C VAL A 250 -12.67 7.98 2.25
N THR A 251 -13.48 8.37 3.24
CA THR A 251 -13.24 9.62 3.99
C THR A 251 -11.89 9.57 4.73
N SER A 252 -11.22 10.71 4.89
CA SER A 252 -9.91 10.76 5.56
C SER A 252 -9.96 10.38 7.05
N ILE A 253 -10.98 10.83 7.79
CA ILE A 253 -11.12 10.63 9.24
C ILE A 253 -11.59 9.23 9.63
N LEU A 254 -12.38 8.55 8.79
CA LEU A 254 -12.84 7.17 9.04
C LEU A 254 -12.28 6.19 7.98
N SER A 255 -11.17 6.54 7.34
CA SER A 255 -10.51 5.78 6.28
C SER A 255 -10.17 4.36 6.72
N LEU A 256 -9.57 4.21 7.90
CA LEU A 256 -9.11 2.93 8.42
C LEU A 256 -10.21 1.86 8.58
N PRO A 257 -11.29 2.08 9.37
CA PRO A 257 -12.35 1.08 9.51
C PRO A 257 -13.03 0.81 8.16
N THR A 258 -13.27 1.85 7.35
CA THR A 258 -13.88 1.69 6.01
C THR A 258 -13.05 0.73 5.14
N THR A 259 -11.74 0.94 5.13
CA THR A 259 -10.77 0.16 4.33
C THR A 259 -10.63 -1.27 4.85
N LEU A 260 -10.51 -1.46 6.17
CA LEU A 260 -10.37 -2.79 6.76
C LEU A 260 -11.59 -3.68 6.51
N ASP A 261 -12.80 -3.12 6.59
CA ASP A 261 -14.02 -3.87 6.34
C ASP A 261 -14.14 -4.30 4.87
N ARG A 262 -13.85 -3.38 3.94
CA ARG A 262 -13.76 -3.68 2.50
C ARG A 262 -12.74 -4.76 2.20
N LEU A 263 -11.53 -4.60 2.77
CA LEU A 263 -10.45 -5.56 2.60
C LEU A 263 -10.87 -6.95 3.10
N ALA A 264 -11.47 -7.04 4.29
CA ALA A 264 -11.92 -8.30 4.87
C ALA A 264 -12.91 -9.04 3.97
N GLU A 265 -13.95 -8.34 3.49
CA GLU A 265 -15.00 -8.95 2.68
C GLU A 265 -14.52 -9.28 1.25
N MET A 266 -13.68 -8.44 0.66
CA MET A 266 -13.07 -8.73 -0.65
C MET A 266 -12.15 -9.97 -0.58
N LEU A 267 -11.32 -10.07 0.46
CA LEU A 267 -10.44 -11.22 0.69
C LEU A 267 -11.24 -12.50 0.98
N LYS A 268 -12.29 -12.44 1.80
CA LYS A 268 -13.17 -13.59 2.05
C LYS A 268 -13.84 -14.08 0.77
N GLY A 269 -14.34 -13.16 -0.06
CA GLY A 269 -14.97 -13.50 -1.33
C GLY A 269 -14.04 -14.13 -2.35
N ALA A 270 -12.77 -13.70 -2.37
CA ALA A 270 -11.73 -14.25 -3.25
C ALA A 270 -11.10 -15.55 -2.71
N GLN A 271 -11.27 -15.88 -1.43
CA GLN A 271 -10.66 -17.06 -0.81
C GLN A 271 -11.08 -18.34 -1.54
N GLY A 272 -10.11 -19.20 -1.84
CA GLY A 272 -10.33 -20.45 -2.59
C GLY A 272 -10.17 -20.30 -4.10
N HIS A 273 -10.08 -19.09 -4.63
CA HIS A 273 -9.83 -18.80 -6.05
C HIS A 273 -8.33 -18.56 -6.31
N SER A 274 -7.52 -19.61 -6.14
CA SER A 274 -6.05 -19.53 -6.22
C SER A 274 -5.50 -19.22 -7.63
N ASN A 275 -6.34 -19.29 -8.66
CA ASN A 275 -6.02 -18.90 -10.03
C ASN A 275 -5.98 -17.37 -10.21
N LEU A 276 -6.45 -16.60 -9.24
CA LEU A 276 -6.38 -15.15 -9.28
C LEU A 276 -4.95 -14.65 -9.12
N SER A 277 -4.56 -13.71 -9.97
CA SER A 277 -3.31 -12.96 -9.86
C SER A 277 -3.51 -11.54 -9.32
N THR A 278 -4.76 -11.10 -9.20
CA THR A 278 -5.15 -9.72 -8.87
C THR A 278 -4.71 -9.31 -7.47
N LEU A 279 -4.10 -8.12 -7.38
CA LEU A 279 -3.76 -7.48 -6.12
C LEU A 279 -4.89 -6.57 -5.64
N LEU A 280 -5.03 -6.41 -4.34
CA LEU A 280 -5.89 -5.37 -3.76
C LEU A 280 -5.06 -4.11 -3.50
N ASN A 281 -5.61 -2.94 -3.81
CA ASN A 281 -5.09 -1.64 -3.43
C ASN A 281 -5.94 -1.04 -2.32
N VAL A 282 -5.31 -0.66 -1.21
CA VAL A 282 -5.95 -0.08 -0.02
C VAL A 282 -5.59 1.41 0.17
N GLU A 283 -5.31 2.08 -0.94
CA GLU A 283 -5.05 3.51 -1.03
C GLU A 283 -3.91 3.97 -0.10
N ASP A 284 -4.18 4.96 0.75
CA ASP A 284 -3.22 5.62 1.62
C ASP A 284 -3.09 4.93 3.00
N GLU A 285 -3.78 3.80 3.22
CA GLU A 285 -3.60 2.95 4.41
C GLU A 285 -2.34 2.08 4.31
N VAL A 286 -1.18 2.73 4.23
CA VAL A 286 0.10 2.12 3.84
C VAL A 286 0.58 0.99 4.75
N TYR A 287 0.28 1.02 6.07
CA TYR A 287 0.61 -0.10 6.96
C TYR A 287 -0.35 -1.27 6.83
N VAL A 288 -1.64 -1.02 6.52
CA VAL A 288 -2.55 -2.09 6.11
C VAL A 288 -2.00 -2.74 4.84
N ALA A 289 -1.57 -1.94 3.86
CA ALA A 289 -0.98 -2.46 2.63
C ALA A 289 0.28 -3.30 2.85
N ALA A 290 1.21 -2.78 3.65
CA ALA A 290 2.46 -3.46 3.99
C ALA A 290 2.22 -4.81 4.66
N VAL A 291 1.33 -4.86 5.66
CA VAL A 291 1.10 -6.08 6.44
C VAL A 291 0.24 -7.08 5.70
N MET A 292 -0.83 -6.63 5.04
CA MET A 292 -1.80 -7.52 4.41
C MET A 292 -1.40 -7.96 3.00
N GLY A 293 -0.26 -7.49 2.50
CA GLY A 293 0.24 -7.84 1.17
C GLY A 293 -0.63 -7.23 0.07
N CYS A 294 -1.01 -5.97 0.23
CA CYS A 294 -1.78 -5.17 -0.73
C CYS A 294 -0.89 -4.08 -1.36
N THR A 295 -1.32 -3.49 -2.47
CA THR A 295 -0.66 -2.33 -3.08
C THR A 295 -1.14 -1.03 -2.44
N MET A 296 -0.43 0.06 -2.72
CA MET A 296 -0.69 1.41 -2.18
C MET A 296 -1.01 2.39 -3.29
N GLY A 297 -2.07 3.16 -3.10
CA GLY A 297 -2.38 4.38 -3.84
C GLY A 297 -2.14 5.57 -2.93
N VAL A 298 -0.89 5.94 -2.73
CA VAL A 298 -0.50 7.00 -1.80
C VAL A 298 -1.03 8.34 -2.32
N MET A 299 -1.70 9.09 -1.48
CA MET A 299 -2.18 10.44 -1.81
C MET A 299 -1.56 11.50 -0.88
N ARG A 300 -1.06 11.12 0.30
CA ARG A 300 -0.49 12.07 1.25
C ARG A 300 0.75 12.76 0.68
N HIS A 301 0.97 14.01 1.08
CA HIS A 301 2.05 14.86 0.59
C HIS A 301 2.58 15.77 1.71
N PRO A 302 3.83 16.26 1.63
CA PRO A 302 4.48 16.93 2.75
C PRO A 302 4.13 18.42 2.92
N LEU A 303 3.34 19.01 2.01
CA LEU A 303 2.98 20.44 2.10
C LEU A 303 1.90 20.65 3.17
N TYR A 304 2.18 21.41 4.22
CA TYR A 304 1.21 21.77 5.26
C TYR A 304 1.39 23.23 5.68
N GLY A 305 0.33 23.84 6.21
CA GLY A 305 0.33 25.22 6.69
C GLY A 305 0.43 26.28 5.60
N LEU A 306 0.07 25.94 4.36
CA LEU A 306 0.13 26.88 3.23
C LEU A 306 -1.20 27.60 3.00
N ARG A 307 -2.33 27.11 3.52
CA ARG A 307 -3.62 27.79 3.43
C ARG A 307 -3.87 28.66 4.67
N PRO A 308 -4.67 29.73 4.56
CA PRO A 308 -5.02 30.57 5.70
C PRO A 308 -5.83 29.81 6.76
N GLY A 309 -5.91 30.37 7.97
CA GLY A 309 -6.74 29.84 9.05
C GLY A 309 -6.29 28.48 9.54
N ALA A 310 -7.22 27.52 9.55
CA ALA A 310 -7.01 26.15 10.07
C ALA A 310 -6.34 25.20 9.07
N ASP A 311 -5.87 25.70 7.92
CA ASP A 311 -5.25 24.90 6.85
C ASP A 311 -6.14 23.75 6.36
N VAL A 312 -7.41 24.06 6.07
CA VAL A 312 -8.44 23.09 5.67
C VAL A 312 -7.96 22.22 4.51
N ASP A 313 -8.03 20.90 4.63
CA ASP A 313 -7.62 19.91 3.62
C ASP A 313 -8.58 18.71 3.66
N LEU A 314 -9.46 18.56 2.67
CA LEU A 314 -10.52 17.54 2.72
C LEU A 314 -10.00 16.10 2.62
N PHE A 315 -8.79 15.91 2.07
CA PHE A 315 -8.19 14.59 1.87
C PHE A 315 -7.29 14.18 3.04
N PHE A 316 -6.72 15.14 3.76
CA PHE A 316 -5.85 14.87 4.91
C PHE A 316 -6.03 15.88 6.05
N ASN A 317 -7.21 15.84 6.66
CA ASN A 317 -7.53 16.61 7.86
C ASN A 317 -7.58 15.72 9.12
N GLY A 318 -8.09 16.32 10.20
CA GLY A 318 -8.36 15.65 11.45
C GLY A 318 -7.10 15.38 12.27
N SER A 319 -7.33 14.73 13.41
CA SER A 319 -6.31 14.49 14.44
C SER A 319 -5.21 13.52 14.01
N ARG A 320 -5.43 12.70 12.96
CA ARG A 320 -4.44 11.76 12.43
C ARG A 320 -3.20 12.47 11.91
N GLN A 321 -3.36 13.66 11.32
CA GLN A 321 -2.26 14.46 10.74
C GLN A 321 -1.40 13.63 9.77
N ALA A 322 -2.02 12.92 8.82
CA ALA A 322 -1.35 11.98 7.92
C ALA A 322 -0.17 12.60 7.13
N LYS A 323 -0.26 13.89 6.76
CA LYS A 323 0.81 14.65 6.07
C LYS A 323 2.07 14.88 6.92
N ARG A 324 2.00 14.61 8.22
CA ARG A 324 3.15 14.59 9.15
C ARG A 324 3.64 13.17 9.46
N ARG A 325 3.13 12.17 8.75
CA ARG A 325 3.44 10.74 8.90
C ARG A 325 3.94 10.19 7.56
N MET A 326 4.98 10.80 7.03
CA MET A 326 5.54 10.48 5.72
C MET A 326 6.48 9.28 5.79
N ASP A 327 7.14 9.07 6.93
CA ASP A 327 7.99 7.88 7.15
C ASP A 327 7.17 6.57 7.12
N GLU A 328 5.87 6.58 7.45
CA GLU A 328 5.00 5.41 7.29
C GLU A 328 5.02 4.91 5.83
N VAL A 329 4.98 5.82 4.85
CA VAL A 329 5.03 5.47 3.42
C VAL A 329 6.39 4.87 3.06
N VAL A 330 7.48 5.49 3.53
CA VAL A 330 8.85 5.01 3.30
C VAL A 330 9.03 3.60 3.85
N ARG A 331 8.63 3.37 5.12
CA ARG A 331 8.75 2.07 5.79
C ARG A 331 7.93 1.00 5.10
N ALA A 332 6.69 1.34 4.71
CA ALA A 332 5.79 0.42 4.04
C ALA A 332 6.32 -0.02 2.67
N LEU A 333 6.82 0.91 1.85
CA LEU A 333 7.39 0.60 0.54
C LEU A 333 8.67 -0.23 0.65
N ARG A 334 9.53 0.10 1.63
CA ARG A 334 10.76 -0.64 1.88
C ARG A 334 10.50 -2.05 2.40
N TRP A 335 9.45 -2.26 3.19
CA TRP A 335 8.98 -3.62 3.51
C TRP A 335 8.58 -4.39 2.26
N GLN A 336 7.94 -3.77 1.27
CA GLN A 336 7.55 -4.48 0.05
C GLN A 336 8.73 -4.88 -0.84
N ARG A 337 9.92 -4.31 -0.64
CA ARG A 337 11.17 -4.82 -1.25
C ARG A 337 11.56 -6.19 -0.67
N ILE A 338 11.17 -6.47 0.57
CA ILE A 338 11.37 -7.74 1.28
C ILE A 338 10.22 -8.72 1.00
N ALA A 339 8.98 -8.26 1.17
CA ALA A 339 7.78 -9.07 1.08
C ALA A 339 6.75 -8.39 0.17
N ARG A 340 6.70 -8.83 -1.09
CA ARG A 340 5.83 -8.24 -2.10
C ARG A 340 4.35 -8.53 -1.83
N PRO A 341 3.43 -7.64 -2.23
CA PRO A 341 2.01 -7.95 -2.30
C PRO A 341 1.73 -9.23 -3.07
N PHE A 342 0.66 -9.90 -2.69
CA PHE A 342 0.29 -11.19 -3.26
C PHE A 342 -1.22 -11.29 -3.45
N ALA A 343 -1.59 -12.07 -4.46
CA ALA A 343 -2.93 -12.09 -5.01
C ALA A 343 -4.03 -12.31 -3.95
N ALA A 344 -5.19 -11.67 -4.14
CA ALA A 344 -6.29 -11.69 -3.18
C ALA A 344 -6.78 -13.12 -2.85
N GLY A 345 -6.87 -13.98 -3.87
CA GLY A 345 -7.29 -15.38 -3.72
C GLY A 345 -6.21 -16.35 -3.25
N SER A 346 -4.98 -15.87 -3.00
CA SER A 346 -3.89 -16.71 -2.56
C SER A 346 -3.97 -17.02 -1.07
N GLY A 347 -4.09 -18.31 -0.75
CA GLY A 347 -4.00 -18.84 0.60
C GLY A 347 -5.31 -18.73 1.39
N SER A 348 -5.22 -18.60 2.71
CA SER A 348 -6.38 -18.52 3.61
C SER A 348 -6.50 -17.15 4.28
N VAL A 349 -7.72 -16.82 4.68
CA VAL A 349 -8.09 -15.57 5.33
C VAL A 349 -8.95 -15.91 6.55
N GLN A 350 -8.57 -15.42 7.72
CA GLN A 350 -9.37 -15.47 8.93
C GLN A 350 -9.75 -14.05 9.33
N VAL A 351 -10.99 -13.88 9.77
CA VAL A 351 -11.54 -12.58 10.15
C VAL A 351 -12.30 -12.75 11.46
N SER A 352 -12.06 -11.86 12.42
CA SER A 352 -12.74 -11.92 13.71
C SER A 352 -14.24 -11.64 13.56
N THR A 353 -15.04 -12.28 14.43
CA THR A 353 -16.46 -11.95 14.56
C THR A 353 -16.70 -10.70 15.41
N GLU A 354 -15.73 -10.31 16.26
CA GLU A 354 -15.75 -9.03 16.97
C GLU A 354 -15.58 -7.89 15.97
N ILE A 355 -16.53 -6.95 15.99
CA ILE A 355 -16.54 -5.75 15.16
C ILE A 355 -16.25 -4.55 16.04
N LEU A 356 -15.28 -3.76 15.62
CA LEU A 356 -14.91 -2.51 16.24
C LEU A 356 -15.50 -1.37 15.42
N ILE A 357 -16.31 -0.52 16.07
CA ILE A 357 -16.96 0.62 15.42
C ILE A 357 -16.22 1.90 15.78
N ASP A 358 -15.86 2.68 14.77
CA ASP A 358 -15.31 4.03 14.89
C ASP A 358 -16.33 5.06 14.46
N SER A 359 -16.20 6.27 15.00
CA SER A 359 -17.23 7.28 14.80
C SER A 359 -16.66 8.69 14.83
N TRP A 360 -17.31 9.58 14.08
CA TRP A 360 -16.91 10.98 13.97
C TRP A 360 -18.11 11.88 13.69
N ASN A 361 -18.13 13.07 14.31
CA ASN A 361 -19.06 14.13 13.95
C ASN A 361 -18.39 15.00 12.90
N PHE A 362 -18.82 14.88 11.64
CA PHE A 362 -18.21 15.66 10.56
C PHE A 362 -18.64 17.12 10.65
N GLU A 363 -17.66 18.00 10.68
CA GLU A 363 -17.86 19.45 10.61
C GLU A 363 -17.56 19.96 9.19
N LEU A 364 -17.97 21.20 8.93
CA LEU A 364 -17.65 21.89 7.69
C LEU A 364 -16.13 21.89 7.44
N GLY A 365 -15.72 21.58 6.21
CA GLY A 365 -14.30 21.50 5.84
C GLY A 365 -13.57 20.22 6.29
N GLN A 366 -14.28 19.19 6.75
CA GLN A 366 -13.68 17.89 7.09
C GLN A 366 -13.91 16.80 6.04
N THR A 367 -14.77 17.03 5.06
CA THR A 367 -15.13 16.07 4.02
C THR A 367 -15.60 16.79 2.77
N TRP A 368 -15.40 16.20 1.59
CA TRP A 368 -15.97 16.72 0.34
C TRP A 368 -17.43 16.31 0.13
N ASP A 369 -17.89 15.28 0.84
CA ASP A 369 -19.29 14.84 0.85
C ASP A 369 -20.07 15.65 1.89
N SER A 370 -20.73 16.71 1.41
CA SER A 370 -21.49 17.64 2.24
C SER A 370 -22.68 16.99 2.94
N SER A 371 -23.15 15.82 2.50
CA SER A 371 -24.24 15.10 3.16
C SER A 371 -23.86 14.59 4.56
N LEU A 372 -22.55 14.46 4.84
CA LEU A 372 -22.04 14.00 6.12
C LEU A 372 -21.91 15.14 7.14
N VAL A 373 -21.84 16.40 6.68
CA VAL A 373 -21.62 17.56 7.55
C VAL A 373 -22.79 17.73 8.53
N GLY A 374 -22.46 17.85 9.81
CA GLY A 374 -23.41 17.94 10.92
C GLY A 374 -23.93 16.60 11.44
N ASN A 375 -23.50 15.47 10.85
CA ASN A 375 -23.94 14.15 11.27
C ASN A 375 -22.87 13.38 12.04
N LEU A 376 -23.32 12.55 12.98
CA LEU A 376 -22.50 11.50 13.58
C LEU A 376 -22.46 10.31 12.62
N VAL A 377 -21.27 9.97 12.15
CA VAL A 377 -21.03 8.90 11.20
C VAL A 377 -20.33 7.75 11.91
N HIS A 378 -20.78 6.52 11.63
CA HIS A 378 -20.21 5.28 12.15
C HIS A 378 -19.63 4.44 11.01
N GLN A 379 -18.45 3.84 11.23
CA GLN A 379 -17.84 2.85 10.33
C GLN A 379 -17.26 1.71 11.16
N GLY A 380 -17.63 0.48 10.81
CA GLY A 380 -17.27 -0.72 11.55
C GLY A 380 -16.38 -1.66 10.74
N ALA A 381 -15.40 -2.28 11.40
CA ALA A 381 -14.56 -3.30 10.79
C ALA A 381 -14.25 -4.44 11.77
N PRO A 382 -13.86 -5.62 11.27
CA PRO A 382 -13.37 -6.70 12.13
C PRO A 382 -12.19 -6.24 12.99
N ALA A 383 -12.21 -6.59 14.28
CA ALA A 383 -11.12 -6.33 15.22
C ALA A 383 -9.79 -6.91 14.74
N CYS A 384 -9.84 -8.10 14.13
CA CYS A 384 -8.67 -8.78 13.62
C CYS A 384 -8.87 -9.37 12.22
N ILE A 385 -7.84 -9.26 11.37
CA ILE A 385 -7.77 -9.90 10.05
C ILE A 385 -6.42 -10.61 9.92
N ALA A 386 -6.41 -11.88 9.52
CA ALA A 386 -5.20 -12.65 9.29
C ALA A 386 -5.19 -13.32 7.91
N ARG A 387 -4.07 -13.26 7.18
CA ARG A 387 -3.84 -14.05 5.95
C ARG A 387 -2.79 -15.14 6.21
N ASN A 388 -3.08 -16.38 5.83
CA ASN A 388 -2.18 -17.53 5.97
C ASN A 388 -1.67 -17.77 7.41
N LEU A 389 -2.43 -17.29 8.40
CA LEU A 389 -2.13 -17.35 9.83
C LEU A 389 -3.43 -17.51 10.60
N ALA A 390 -3.33 -17.98 11.84
CA ALA A 390 -4.42 -17.86 12.79
C ALA A 390 -4.60 -16.40 13.22
N LEU A 391 -5.81 -16.04 13.67
CA LEU A 391 -6.05 -14.70 14.24
C LEU A 391 -5.12 -14.43 15.43
N PRO A 392 -4.52 -13.23 15.53
CA PRO A 392 -3.78 -12.81 16.71
C PRO A 392 -4.70 -12.79 17.95
N LYS A 393 -4.15 -13.12 19.12
CA LYS A 393 -4.86 -12.97 20.39
C LYS A 393 -4.56 -11.60 20.95
N VAL A 394 -5.60 -10.80 21.17
CA VAL A 394 -5.51 -9.39 21.61
C VAL A 394 -6.12 -9.24 22.99
N THR A 395 -5.32 -8.79 23.95
CA THR A 395 -5.75 -8.50 25.32
C THR A 395 -5.54 -7.02 25.63
N SER A 396 -6.63 -6.31 25.94
CA SER A 396 -6.62 -4.89 26.32
C SER A 396 -7.34 -4.69 27.66
N ARG A 397 -6.97 -3.65 28.42
CA ARG A 397 -7.69 -3.22 29.62
C ARG A 397 -8.93 -2.39 29.30
N GLY A 398 -9.03 -1.88 28.07
CA GLY A 398 -10.15 -1.06 27.59
C GLY A 398 -10.44 -1.40 26.14
N GLU A 399 -10.58 -0.37 25.30
CA GLU A 399 -10.77 -0.57 23.87
C GLU A 399 -9.61 -1.31 23.23
N LYS A 400 -9.92 -2.07 22.18
CA LYS A 400 -8.93 -2.76 21.37
C LYS A 400 -8.55 -1.93 20.15
N PRO A 401 -7.27 -1.98 19.73
CA PRO A 401 -6.86 -1.49 18.42
C PRO A 401 -7.34 -2.44 17.32
N PHE A 402 -7.30 -2.00 16.07
CA PHE A 402 -7.37 -2.92 14.94
C PHE A 402 -6.05 -3.67 14.82
N VAL A 403 -6.10 -4.98 14.62
CA VAL A 403 -4.90 -5.83 14.51
C VAL A 403 -4.96 -6.65 13.24
N PHE A 404 -3.89 -6.69 12.48
CA PHE A 404 -3.87 -7.46 11.25
C PHE A 404 -2.51 -8.11 11.03
N ALA A 405 -2.50 -9.29 10.40
CA ALA A 405 -1.28 -10.07 10.20
C ALA A 405 -1.32 -10.88 8.92
N ALA A 406 -0.16 -11.15 8.32
CA ALA A 406 -0.06 -12.05 7.18
C ALA A 406 1.23 -12.85 7.18
N LYS A 407 1.15 -14.11 6.71
CA LYS A 407 2.30 -14.86 6.22
C LYS A 407 2.34 -14.76 4.70
N PHE A 408 3.43 -14.22 4.19
CA PHE A 408 3.67 -14.01 2.76
C PHE A 408 4.11 -15.32 2.10
N PRO A 409 3.89 -15.48 0.78
CA PRO A 409 4.39 -16.65 0.03
C PRO A 409 5.91 -16.87 0.14
N SER A 410 6.69 -15.81 0.40
CA SER A 410 8.14 -15.90 0.62
C SER A 410 8.54 -16.51 1.96
N GLY A 411 7.59 -16.72 2.88
CA GLY A 411 7.84 -17.15 4.26
C GLY A 411 8.02 -15.98 5.25
N ALA A 412 8.09 -14.75 4.76
CA ALA A 412 8.05 -13.56 5.61
C ALA A 412 6.70 -13.45 6.34
N VAL A 413 6.70 -12.86 7.53
CA VAL A 413 5.48 -12.64 8.32
C VAL A 413 5.41 -11.16 8.68
N ALA A 414 4.22 -10.57 8.63
CA ALA A 414 4.00 -9.21 9.11
C ALA A 414 2.87 -9.15 10.11
N ILE A 415 2.96 -8.21 11.06
CA ILE A 415 1.88 -7.83 11.96
C ILE A 415 1.81 -6.32 12.10
N GLY A 416 0.57 -5.80 12.12
CA GLY A 416 0.27 -4.40 12.32
C GLY A 416 -0.79 -4.20 13.40
N VAL A 417 -0.66 -3.10 14.13
CA VAL A 417 -1.73 -2.54 14.96
C VAL A 417 -1.98 -1.09 14.58
N GLN A 418 -3.25 -0.70 14.53
CA GLN A 418 -3.64 0.67 14.25
C GLN A 418 -4.73 1.18 15.18
N GLU A 419 -4.77 2.50 15.22
CA GLU A 419 -5.51 3.32 16.16
C GLU A 419 -7.03 3.23 15.97
N ARG A 420 -7.74 3.95 16.85
CA ARG A 420 -9.18 4.13 16.82
C ARG A 420 -9.53 5.61 16.66
N THR A 421 -10.69 5.88 16.09
CA THR A 421 -11.26 7.23 15.98
C THR A 421 -12.54 7.35 16.80
N ARG A 422 -12.59 8.36 17.69
CA ARG A 422 -13.75 8.66 18.53
C ARG A 422 -14.08 10.15 18.53
N PRO A 423 -15.36 10.54 18.61
CA PRO A 423 -15.73 11.92 18.87
C PRO A 423 -15.10 12.40 20.20
N GLY A 424 -14.57 13.62 20.21
CA GLY A 424 -13.94 14.23 21.39
C GLY A 424 -12.52 13.75 21.72
N HIS A 425 -12.13 12.54 21.31
CA HIS A 425 -10.74 12.05 21.47
C HIS A 425 -9.91 12.19 20.18
N GLY A 426 -10.56 12.12 19.02
CA GLY A 426 -9.85 12.04 17.75
C GLY A 426 -9.26 10.66 17.51
N TRP A 427 -8.12 10.64 16.82
CA TRP A 427 -7.32 9.47 16.49
C TRP A 427 -6.36 9.16 17.64
N TYR A 428 -6.48 7.98 18.25
CA TYR A 428 -5.64 7.56 19.38
C TYR A 428 -5.33 6.07 19.33
N MET A 429 -4.16 5.69 19.86
CA MET A 429 -3.73 4.30 19.91
C MET A 429 -4.11 3.66 21.25
N PRO A 430 -5.15 2.79 21.33
CA PRO A 430 -5.37 1.97 22.51
C PRO A 430 -4.31 0.85 22.56
N LEU A 431 -3.42 0.92 23.56
CA LEU A 431 -2.37 -0.08 23.73
C LEU A 431 -2.94 -1.44 24.15
N ALA A 432 -2.53 -2.50 23.46
CA ALA A 432 -2.91 -3.88 23.76
C ALA A 432 -1.70 -4.81 23.81
N ASN A 433 -1.84 -5.91 24.55
CA ASN A 433 -0.93 -7.05 24.49
C ASN A 433 -1.38 -7.97 23.37
N VAL A 434 -0.48 -8.29 22.45
CA VAL A 434 -0.78 -9.12 21.27
C VAL A 434 0.13 -10.33 21.22
N GLU A 435 -0.47 -11.50 21.06
CA GLU A 435 0.23 -12.76 20.79
C GLU A 435 -0.05 -13.18 19.34
N LEU A 436 1.00 -13.46 18.59
CA LEU A 436 0.91 -13.99 17.22
C LEU A 436 1.70 -15.29 17.11
N HIS A 437 1.00 -16.36 16.74
CA HIS A 437 1.63 -17.62 16.37
C HIS A 437 2.18 -17.53 14.94
N VAL A 438 3.50 -17.52 14.82
CA VAL A 438 4.22 -17.47 13.52
C VAL A 438 4.66 -18.86 13.04
N GLY A 439 4.49 -19.88 13.88
CA GLY A 439 4.78 -21.27 13.57
C GLY A 439 6.26 -21.52 13.29
N ASP A 440 6.55 -22.18 12.17
CA ASP A 440 7.90 -22.43 11.66
C ASP A 440 8.34 -21.43 10.56
N ALA A 441 7.59 -20.34 10.38
CA ALA A 441 7.89 -19.36 9.34
C ALA A 441 9.34 -18.86 9.49
N PRO A 442 10.15 -18.85 8.43
CA PRO A 442 11.58 -18.52 8.51
C PRO A 442 11.85 -17.03 8.73
N GLY A 443 10.82 -16.17 8.63
CA GLY A 443 10.97 -14.73 8.59
C GLY A 443 11.44 -14.26 7.20
N PRO A 444 11.84 -12.99 7.06
CA PRO A 444 11.87 -11.94 8.08
C PRO A 444 10.48 -11.58 8.66
N TYR A 445 10.47 -10.88 9.79
CA TYR A 445 9.26 -10.46 10.50
C TYR A 445 9.10 -8.94 10.43
N GLY A 446 8.06 -8.45 9.76
CA GLY A 446 7.69 -7.03 9.70
C GLY A 446 6.74 -6.67 10.84
N ILE A 447 7.03 -5.58 11.56
CA ILE A 447 6.25 -5.18 12.73
C ILE A 447 5.92 -3.69 12.61
N PHE A 448 4.63 -3.36 12.64
CA PHE A 448 4.11 -2.03 12.35
C PHE A 448 3.16 -1.54 13.45
N GLY A 449 3.33 -0.30 13.89
CA GLY A 449 2.51 0.28 14.97
C GLY A 449 3.03 -0.04 16.38
N ILE A 450 2.29 0.45 17.38
CA ILE A 450 2.70 0.43 18.78
C ILE A 450 1.78 -0.47 19.60
N PHE A 451 2.39 -1.41 20.31
CA PHE A 451 1.75 -2.38 21.18
C PHE A 451 2.13 -2.08 22.63
N ALA A 452 1.31 -2.48 23.61
CA ALA A 452 1.80 -2.57 24.98
C ALA A 452 2.90 -3.65 25.08
N SER A 453 2.62 -4.80 24.46
CA SER A 453 3.61 -5.84 24.19
C SER A 453 3.22 -6.68 22.98
N LEU A 454 4.22 -7.19 22.28
CA LEU A 454 4.07 -8.16 21.20
C LEU A 454 4.84 -9.42 21.54
N SER A 455 4.16 -10.56 21.48
CA SER A 455 4.77 -11.88 21.63
C SER A 455 4.65 -12.67 20.33
N LEU A 456 5.78 -12.97 19.71
CA LEU A 456 5.84 -13.87 18.56
C LEU A 456 6.10 -15.29 19.06
N ILE A 457 5.21 -16.22 18.72
CA ILE A 457 5.21 -17.60 19.21
C ILE A 457 5.58 -18.55 18.08
N PHE A 458 6.66 -19.30 18.29
CA PHE A 458 7.26 -20.19 17.31
C PHE A 458 6.96 -21.66 17.64
N ASP A 459 7.05 -22.53 16.63
CA ASP A 459 6.90 -23.98 16.87
C ASP A 459 8.13 -24.60 17.55
N ARG A 460 9.30 -23.98 17.37
CA ARG A 460 10.60 -24.45 17.88
C ARG A 460 11.22 -23.48 18.88
N PRO A 461 12.02 -23.97 19.85
CA PRO A 461 12.76 -23.11 20.77
C PRO A 461 13.74 -22.19 20.04
N LEU A 462 13.91 -20.99 20.59
CA LEU A 462 14.80 -19.95 20.07
C LEU A 462 16.17 -19.92 20.79
N ALA A 463 16.51 -20.99 21.51
CA ALA A 463 17.77 -21.06 22.25
C ALA A 463 18.98 -20.84 21.32
N GLY A 464 19.85 -19.92 21.71
CA GLY A 464 21.06 -19.58 20.94
C GLY A 464 20.84 -18.71 19.70
N LYS A 465 19.59 -18.29 19.40
CA LYS A 465 19.30 -17.39 18.29
C LYS A 465 19.66 -15.95 18.63
N ARG A 466 20.27 -15.26 17.67
CA ARG A 466 20.47 -13.81 17.70
C ARG A 466 19.31 -13.10 17.03
N VAL A 467 18.93 -11.95 17.57
CA VAL A 467 17.83 -11.11 17.09
C VAL A 467 18.40 -9.84 16.52
N PHE A 468 18.14 -9.59 15.23
CA PHE A 468 18.51 -8.33 14.60
C PHE A 468 17.26 -7.57 14.19
N THR A 469 17.28 -6.25 14.36
CA THR A 469 16.21 -5.35 13.94
C THR A 469 16.73 -4.18 13.12
N GLN A 470 15.88 -3.64 12.26
CA GLN A 470 16.15 -2.45 11.48
C GLN A 470 14.87 -1.63 11.35
N ASP A 471 14.94 -0.33 11.65
CA ASP A 471 13.93 0.64 11.22
C ASP A 471 13.86 0.58 9.69
N LEU A 472 12.67 0.33 9.13
CA LEU A 472 12.51 0.25 7.69
C LEU A 472 12.84 1.58 6.97
N ALA A 473 12.91 2.70 7.69
CA ALA A 473 13.40 3.98 7.17
C ALA A 473 14.94 4.09 7.15
N SER A 474 15.68 3.25 7.87
CA SER A 474 17.15 3.26 7.93
C SER A 474 17.79 2.30 6.92
N ASN A 475 19.12 2.37 6.73
CA ASN A 475 19.88 1.41 5.92
C ASN A 475 20.76 0.48 6.76
N GLU A 476 20.48 0.36 8.07
CA GLU A 476 21.35 -0.33 9.02
C GLU A 476 20.54 -1.14 10.02
N ALA A 477 20.96 -2.40 10.22
CA ALA A 477 20.44 -3.28 11.24
C ALA A 477 21.36 -3.41 12.45
N PHE A 478 20.72 -3.61 13.60
CA PHE A 478 21.38 -3.74 14.90
C PHE A 478 21.07 -5.08 15.53
N ASP A 479 22.06 -5.66 16.22
CA ASP A 479 21.83 -6.80 17.10
C ASP A 479 21.17 -6.31 18.40
N VAL A 480 19.95 -6.77 18.65
CA VAL A 480 19.14 -6.41 19.82
C VAL A 480 18.87 -7.61 20.72
N THR A 481 19.64 -8.70 20.58
CA THR A 481 19.45 -9.95 21.34
C THR A 481 19.37 -9.72 22.84
N HIS A 482 20.16 -8.79 23.38
CA HIS A 482 20.19 -8.45 24.82
C HIS A 482 19.10 -7.48 25.27
N LEU A 483 18.38 -6.86 24.33
CA LEU A 483 17.34 -5.86 24.58
C LEU A 483 15.93 -6.45 24.50
N VAL A 484 15.80 -7.70 24.04
CA VAL A 484 14.53 -8.41 23.92
C VAL A 484 14.50 -9.61 24.86
N ARG A 485 13.29 -10.07 25.22
CA ARG A 485 13.14 -11.27 26.04
C ARG A 485 12.80 -12.46 25.16
N ILE A 486 13.56 -13.53 25.30
CA ILE A 486 13.27 -14.83 24.71
C ILE A 486 12.92 -15.81 25.84
N ASP A 487 11.77 -16.47 25.72
CA ASP A 487 11.29 -17.47 26.69
C ASP A 487 10.88 -18.75 25.95
N GLY A 488 11.81 -19.72 25.90
CA GLY A 488 11.63 -20.97 25.18
C GLY A 488 11.33 -20.76 23.70
N ARG A 489 10.05 -20.77 23.33
CA ARG A 489 9.54 -20.61 21.95
C ARG A 489 8.94 -19.24 21.67
N SER A 490 9.04 -18.31 22.61
CA SER A 490 8.43 -16.99 22.51
C SER A 490 9.49 -15.90 22.48
N LEU A 491 9.32 -14.93 21.58
CA LEU A 491 10.08 -13.68 21.57
C LEU A 491 9.15 -12.53 21.93
N HIS A 492 9.55 -11.73 22.90
CA HIS A 492 8.75 -10.63 23.45
C HIS A 492 9.39 -9.27 23.16
N LEU A 493 8.58 -8.36 22.64
CA LEU A 493 8.91 -6.96 22.40
C LEU A 493 7.99 -6.08 23.25
N SER A 494 8.57 -5.18 24.02
CA SER A 494 7.84 -4.15 24.76
C SER A 494 7.52 -2.93 23.88
N GLU A 495 6.63 -2.05 24.36
CA GLU A 495 6.42 -0.74 23.73
C GLU A 495 7.74 0.01 23.47
N THR A 496 8.63 0.04 24.47
CA THR A 496 9.94 0.71 24.36
C THR A 496 10.78 0.11 23.25
N ASN A 497 10.86 -1.23 23.16
CA ASN A 497 11.59 -1.89 22.07
C ASN A 497 11.05 -1.46 20.69
N LEU A 498 9.73 -1.42 20.54
CA LEU A 498 9.10 -1.08 19.26
C LEU A 498 9.39 0.37 18.85
N ARG A 499 9.38 1.29 19.80
CA ARG A 499 9.74 2.71 19.56
C ARG A 499 11.22 2.85 19.24
N ASP A 500 12.09 2.29 20.08
CA ASP A 500 13.54 2.46 19.95
C ASP A 500 14.06 1.85 18.64
N PHE A 501 13.52 0.70 18.23
CA PHE A 501 13.96 0.01 17.02
C PHE A 501 13.26 0.51 15.77
N GLY A 502 11.95 0.77 15.83
CA GLY A 502 11.13 1.12 14.67
C GLY A 502 11.02 2.61 14.36
N LEU A 503 11.57 3.48 15.22
CA LEU A 503 11.72 4.92 14.99
C LEU A 503 13.19 5.36 15.04
N HIS A 504 14.13 4.43 14.99
CA HIS A 504 15.56 4.71 15.12
C HIS A 504 16.06 5.78 14.14
N SER A 505 15.50 5.82 12.93
CA SER A 505 15.84 6.79 11.88
C SER A 505 14.65 7.63 11.47
N ALA A 506 13.74 7.91 12.40
CA ALA A 506 12.60 8.78 12.14
C ALA A 506 13.06 10.19 11.71
N THR A 507 12.43 10.71 10.66
CA THR A 507 12.65 12.05 10.15
C THR A 507 12.26 13.07 11.23
N LYS A 508 13.12 14.08 11.46
CA LYS A 508 12.87 15.08 12.50
C LYS A 508 11.51 15.79 12.28
N GLY A 509 10.63 15.70 13.27
CA GLY A 509 9.31 16.35 13.26
C GLY A 509 8.19 15.51 12.63
N ASP A 510 8.54 14.40 11.99
CA ASP A 510 7.60 13.36 11.57
C ASP A 510 7.07 12.61 12.81
N ILE A 511 5.77 12.29 12.80
CA ILE A 511 5.06 11.67 13.92
C ILE A 511 4.53 10.27 13.57
N SER A 512 5.10 9.65 12.55
CA SER A 512 4.79 8.29 12.09
C SER A 512 4.84 7.28 13.23
N SER A 513 3.96 6.28 13.14
CA SER A 513 4.07 5.08 13.97
C SER A 513 5.28 4.22 13.52
N PRO A 514 5.92 3.46 14.43
CA PRO A 514 7.10 2.65 14.11
C PRO A 514 6.80 1.60 13.04
N GLY A 515 7.83 1.26 12.26
CA GLY A 515 7.82 0.15 11.32
C GLY A 515 9.22 -0.42 11.20
N LEU A 516 9.38 -1.69 11.56
CA LEU A 516 10.68 -2.37 11.56
C LEU A 516 10.62 -3.73 10.88
N VAL A 517 11.79 -4.21 10.47
CA VAL A 517 12.02 -5.61 10.12
C VAL A 517 12.90 -6.26 11.18
N MET A 518 12.57 -7.51 11.52
CA MET A 518 13.32 -8.35 12.43
C MET A 518 13.73 -9.67 11.74
N ILE A 519 14.93 -10.17 12.05
CA ILE A 519 15.37 -11.52 11.66
C ILE A 519 15.96 -12.27 12.84
N LEU A 520 15.93 -13.61 12.74
CA LEU A 520 16.54 -14.52 13.69
C LEU A 520 17.69 -15.27 13.02
N ARG A 521 18.85 -15.36 13.67
CA ARG A 521 20.03 -16.08 13.17
C ARG A 521 20.46 -17.18 14.12
#